data_AF-A0A2Z6RMF8-F1
#
_entry.id   AF-A0A2Z6RMF8-F1
#
_cell.length_a   1.000
_cell.length_b   1.000
_cell.length_c   1.000
_cell.angle_alpha   90.00
_cell.angle_beta   90.00
_cell.angle_gamma   90.00
#
_symmetry.space_group_name_H-M   'P 1'
#
loop_
_entity.id
_entity.type
_entity.pdbx_description
1 polymer ?
#
loop_
_entity_poly.entity_id
_entity_poly.type
_entity_poly.pdbx_seq_one_letter_code
_entity_poly.pdbx_strand_id
1 'polypeptide(L)'
;VINEFDSHRKNVIYDLQKIPGKVSFTADIWTSTLSSEAYLGLTIHYIDQNWVLQHFLLDITSFKTHHTGINMATEITKVLHEFKLVGKAMAITTDNESAMLVCGQKLAEEFEREMDDFSFNHYRCSAHILNLAVKQGMEIIDKEILDVRKLMAKIKNSVLLCDDLRELCIMEKLEYLRPEIDVETRWNSTYYMLCKLQQMETALKMLAIKHEGTFLPKENTTSSREYFHQLKKRRLGDQTSQVAEETTQTPASSSTDFAEIERYLALPCDENVEALLWWQAHSLEFPVLSLMAKDYLAIQSTSVACEQAFSVAGNTITKT
;
A
#
# COMPACT_ATOMS: atom_id res chain seq x y z
N VAL A 1 -31.78 -9.93 9.32
CA VAL A 1 -30.29 -9.87 9.37
C VAL A 1 -29.65 -10.98 8.54
N ILE A 2 -29.52 -12.24 9.00
CA ILE A 2 -28.84 -13.29 8.20
C ILE A 2 -29.53 -13.55 6.85
N ASN A 3 -30.84 -13.82 6.84
CA ASN A 3 -31.58 -14.04 5.59
C ASN A 3 -31.56 -12.83 4.64
N GLU A 4 -31.47 -11.62 5.20
CA GLU A 4 -31.40 -10.38 4.44
C GLU A 4 -30.02 -10.18 3.83
N PHE A 5 -28.96 -10.48 4.59
CA PHE A 5 -27.58 -10.56 4.11
C PHE A 5 -27.45 -11.59 2.97
N ASP A 6 -27.99 -12.79 3.15
CA ASP A 6 -27.97 -13.84 2.12
C ASP A 6 -28.73 -13.42 0.85
N SER A 7 -29.85 -12.70 1.01
CA SER A 7 -30.59 -12.14 -0.13
C SER A 7 -29.80 -11.06 -0.86
N HIS A 8 -29.12 -10.17 -0.14
CA HIS A 8 -28.26 -9.16 -0.75
C HIS A 8 -27.05 -9.79 -1.44
N ARG A 9 -26.43 -10.83 -0.86
CA ARG A 9 -25.34 -11.60 -1.52
C ARG A 9 -25.77 -12.13 -2.88
N LYS A 10 -26.98 -12.69 -2.99
CA LYS A 10 -27.52 -13.16 -4.28
C LYS A 10 -27.66 -12.04 -5.31
N ASN A 11 -28.11 -10.86 -4.89
CA ASN A 11 -28.20 -9.69 -5.77
C ASN A 11 -26.81 -9.23 -6.24
N VAL A 12 -25.84 -9.19 -5.32
CA VAL A 12 -24.44 -8.87 -5.64
C VAL A 12 -23.89 -9.85 -6.66
N ILE A 13 -24.12 -11.16 -6.52
CA ILE A 13 -23.72 -12.16 -7.52
C ILE A 13 -24.29 -11.80 -8.89
N TYR A 14 -25.58 -11.47 -8.98
CA TYR A 14 -26.22 -11.09 -10.24
C TYR A 14 -25.60 -9.82 -10.85
N ASP A 15 -25.32 -8.81 -10.04
CA ASP A 15 -24.73 -7.56 -10.51
C ASP A 15 -23.27 -7.73 -10.96
N LEU A 16 -22.49 -8.56 -10.26
CA LEU A 16 -21.12 -8.91 -10.65
C LEU A 16 -21.06 -9.62 -12.00
N GLN A 17 -22.10 -10.38 -12.38
CA GLN A 17 -22.16 -11.00 -13.70
C GLN A 17 -22.32 -9.97 -14.83
N LYS A 18 -22.88 -8.79 -14.56
CA LYS A 18 -23.04 -7.71 -15.54
C LYS A 18 -21.74 -6.95 -15.85
N ILE A 19 -20.69 -7.15 -15.06
CA ILE A 19 -19.37 -6.56 -15.32
C ILE A 19 -18.86 -7.12 -16.66
N PRO A 20 -18.62 -6.29 -17.68
CA PRO A 20 -18.30 -6.79 -19.03
C PRO A 20 -16.88 -7.36 -19.12
N GLY A 21 -15.96 -6.81 -18.33
CA GLY A 21 -14.54 -7.17 -18.33
C GLY A 21 -14.13 -8.07 -17.18
N LYS A 22 -12.83 -8.10 -16.96
CA LYS A 22 -12.18 -8.79 -15.86
C LYS A 22 -12.21 -7.94 -14.60
N VAL A 23 -11.90 -8.59 -13.48
CA VAL A 23 -11.89 -7.97 -12.16
C VAL A 23 -10.56 -8.29 -11.48
N SER A 24 -10.11 -7.39 -10.63
CA SER A 24 -8.95 -7.62 -9.78
C SER A 24 -9.33 -7.53 -8.31
N PHE A 25 -8.43 -7.99 -7.44
CA PHE A 25 -8.69 -8.08 -6.02
C PHE A 25 -7.57 -7.46 -5.20
N THR A 26 -7.92 -7.01 -4.01
CA THR A 26 -6.94 -6.80 -2.94
C THR A 26 -7.35 -7.64 -1.75
N ALA A 27 -6.37 -8.29 -1.12
CA ALA A 27 -6.59 -9.03 0.11
C ALA A 27 -5.64 -8.61 1.21
N ASP A 28 -6.17 -8.63 2.44
CA ASP A 28 -5.44 -8.34 3.66
C ASP A 28 -5.97 -9.23 4.78
N ILE A 29 -5.05 -9.64 5.65
CA ILE A 29 -5.36 -10.45 6.83
C ILE A 29 -4.88 -9.72 8.08
N TRP A 30 -5.76 -9.60 9.06
CA TRP A 30 -5.42 -8.99 10.33
C TRP A 30 -5.99 -9.80 11.49
N THR A 31 -5.33 -9.69 12.63
CA THR A 31 -5.84 -10.23 13.89
C THR A 31 -6.48 -9.10 14.69
N SER A 32 -7.76 -9.26 15.03
CA SER A 32 -8.48 -8.34 15.92
C SER A 32 -7.82 -8.34 17.30
N THR A 33 -7.46 -7.14 17.79
CA THR A 33 -6.89 -6.99 19.14
C THR A 33 -7.93 -7.20 20.24
N LEU A 34 -9.23 -7.13 19.92
CA LEU A 34 -10.32 -7.29 20.88
C LEU A 34 -10.70 -8.76 21.05
N SER A 35 -10.87 -9.48 19.95
CA SER A 35 -11.31 -10.88 19.97
C SER A 35 -10.15 -11.89 19.84
N SER A 36 -8.94 -11.45 19.50
CA SER A 36 -7.81 -12.31 19.10
C SER A 36 -8.13 -13.22 17.90
N GLU A 37 -9.19 -12.94 17.16
CA GLU A 37 -9.56 -13.67 15.95
C GLU A 37 -9.00 -12.99 14.71
N ALA A 38 -8.65 -13.79 13.72
CA ALA A 38 -8.20 -13.29 12.44
C ALA A 38 -9.33 -13.18 11.43
N TYR A 39 -9.18 -12.19 10.56
CA TYR A 39 -10.13 -11.89 9.50
C TYR A 39 -9.37 -11.67 8.20
N LEU A 40 -9.83 -12.33 7.14
CA LEU A 40 -9.35 -12.15 5.78
C LEU A 40 -10.37 -11.32 5.02
N GLY A 41 -9.99 -10.10 4.65
CA GLY A 41 -10.80 -9.22 3.82
C GLY A 41 -10.44 -9.37 2.35
N LEU A 42 -11.43 -9.54 1.49
CA LEU A 42 -11.27 -9.55 0.03
C LEU A 42 -12.07 -8.42 -0.58
N THR A 43 -11.40 -7.51 -1.28
CA THR A 43 -12.04 -6.37 -1.97
C THR A 43 -11.93 -6.58 -3.47
N ILE A 44 -13.02 -6.37 -4.20
CA ILE A 44 -13.07 -6.45 -5.65
C ILE A 44 -12.90 -5.06 -6.27
N HIS A 45 -12.21 -4.98 -7.41
CA HIS A 45 -11.97 -3.76 -8.17
C HIS A 45 -12.24 -4.01 -9.66
N TYR A 46 -12.95 -3.08 -10.31
CA TYR A 46 -13.25 -3.13 -11.74
C TYR A 46 -13.59 -1.75 -12.27
N ILE A 47 -13.45 -1.54 -13.57
CA ILE A 47 -13.89 -0.30 -14.23
C ILE A 47 -15.24 -0.54 -14.90
N ASP A 48 -16.22 0.32 -14.62
CA ASP A 48 -17.56 0.19 -15.15
C ASP A 48 -17.69 0.72 -16.61
N GLN A 49 -18.91 0.72 -17.14
CA GLN A 49 -19.20 1.21 -18.49
C GLN A 49 -18.97 2.73 -18.62
N ASN A 50 -19.09 3.47 -17.52
CA ASN A 50 -18.89 4.92 -17.46
C ASN A 50 -17.43 5.31 -17.21
N TRP A 51 -16.50 4.35 -17.25
CA TRP A 51 -15.08 4.57 -17.01
C TRP A 51 -14.76 5.03 -15.59
N VAL A 52 -15.55 4.57 -14.61
CA VAL A 52 -15.30 4.81 -13.20
C VAL A 52 -14.76 3.55 -12.55
N LEU A 53 -13.65 3.68 -11.82
CA LEU A 53 -13.12 2.61 -10.97
C LEU A 53 -14.09 2.36 -9.80
N GLN A 54 -14.72 1.20 -9.82
CA GLN A 54 -15.60 0.71 -8.76
C GLN A 54 -14.83 -0.27 -7.88
N HIS A 55 -15.09 -0.19 -6.57
CA HIS A 55 -14.56 -1.16 -5.62
C HIS A 55 -15.47 -1.29 -4.41
N PHE A 56 -15.52 -2.49 -3.83
CA PHE A 56 -16.18 -2.73 -2.54
C PHE A 56 -15.63 -3.99 -1.89
N LEU A 57 -15.81 -4.10 -0.57
CA LEU A 57 -15.48 -5.31 0.17
C LEU A 57 -16.40 -6.45 -0.28
N LEU A 58 -15.84 -7.42 -1.00
CA LEU A 58 -16.57 -8.56 -1.53
C LEU A 58 -16.94 -9.53 -0.41
N ASP A 59 -15.98 -9.85 0.45
CA ASP A 59 -16.23 -10.69 1.61
C ASP A 59 -15.25 -10.45 2.75
N ILE A 60 -15.66 -10.86 3.95
CA ILE A 60 -14.81 -10.93 5.14
C ILE A 60 -14.98 -12.29 5.81
N THR A 61 -13.90 -13.08 5.80
CA THR A 61 -13.93 -14.44 6.32
C THR A 61 -13.25 -14.50 7.68
N SER A 62 -13.94 -15.01 8.70
CA SER A 62 -13.31 -15.34 9.98
C SER A 62 -12.35 -16.51 9.80
N PHE A 63 -11.08 -16.26 10.09
CA PHE A 63 -10.00 -17.19 9.84
C PHE A 63 -9.65 -17.92 11.14
N LYS A 64 -10.24 -19.10 11.33
CA LYS A 64 -10.10 -19.91 12.57
C LYS A 64 -8.93 -20.90 12.55
N THR A 65 -8.34 -21.10 11.38
CA THR A 65 -7.22 -22.03 11.16
C THR A 65 -5.89 -21.30 11.22
N HIS A 66 -4.77 -22.02 11.25
CA HIS A 66 -3.44 -21.41 11.15
C HIS A 66 -3.34 -20.57 9.86
N HIS A 67 -2.77 -19.35 9.97
CA HIS A 67 -2.62 -18.37 8.89
C HIS A 67 -1.52 -18.78 7.89
N THR A 68 -1.63 -19.97 7.32
CA THR A 68 -0.75 -20.41 6.25
C THR A 68 -1.24 -19.85 4.92
N GLY A 69 -0.33 -19.54 4.01
CA GLY A 69 -0.69 -19.05 2.68
C GLY A 69 -1.63 -19.99 1.92
N ILE A 70 -1.47 -21.30 2.13
CA ILE A 70 -2.30 -22.34 1.51
C ILE A 70 -3.76 -22.26 2.00
N ASN A 71 -3.96 -22.08 3.31
CA ASN A 71 -5.31 -21.96 3.87
C ASN A 71 -5.97 -20.67 3.36
N MET A 72 -5.20 -19.57 3.27
CA MET A 72 -5.72 -18.29 2.79
C MET A 72 -6.13 -18.37 1.32
N ALA A 73 -5.30 -19.01 0.47
CA ALA A 73 -5.64 -19.27 -0.92
C ALA A 73 -6.92 -20.10 -1.04
N THR A 74 -7.05 -21.15 -0.23
CA THR A 74 -8.26 -22.00 -0.22
C THR A 74 -9.53 -21.21 0.11
N GLU A 75 -9.48 -20.30 1.10
CA GLU A 75 -10.63 -19.47 1.44
C GLU A 75 -10.95 -18.44 0.36
N ILE A 76 -9.95 -17.80 -0.26
CA ILE A 76 -10.17 -16.89 -1.38
C ILE A 76 -10.79 -17.63 -2.57
N THR A 77 -10.27 -18.81 -2.92
CA THR A 77 -10.81 -19.66 -3.99
C THR A 77 -12.29 -20.00 -3.74
N LYS A 78 -12.66 -20.36 -2.49
CA LYS A 78 -14.08 -20.60 -2.14
C LYS A 78 -14.96 -19.38 -2.38
N VAL A 79 -14.54 -18.20 -1.95
CA VAL A 79 -15.28 -16.94 -2.16
C VAL A 79 -15.43 -16.69 -3.66
N LEU A 80 -14.35 -16.83 -4.45
CA LEU A 80 -14.40 -16.60 -5.89
C LEU A 80 -15.32 -17.59 -6.64
N HIS A 81 -15.39 -18.86 -6.21
CA HIS A 81 -16.36 -19.80 -6.76
C HIS A 81 -17.80 -19.46 -6.35
N GLU A 82 -18.04 -19.09 -5.09
CA GLU A 82 -19.38 -18.68 -4.61
C GLU A 82 -19.93 -17.51 -5.43
N PHE A 83 -19.09 -16.49 -5.65
CA PHE A 83 -19.45 -15.31 -6.44
C PHE A 83 -19.38 -15.51 -7.96
N LYS A 84 -18.97 -16.69 -8.42
CA LYS A 84 -18.79 -17.03 -9.85
C LYS A 84 -17.86 -16.03 -10.56
N LEU A 85 -16.74 -15.74 -9.92
CA LEU A 85 -15.74 -14.76 -10.38
C LEU A 85 -14.46 -15.39 -10.92
N VAL A 86 -14.24 -16.69 -10.75
CA VAL A 86 -13.00 -17.37 -11.19
C VAL A 86 -12.66 -17.04 -12.64
N GLY A 87 -13.59 -17.21 -13.59
CA GLY A 87 -13.37 -16.88 -15.00
C GLY A 87 -13.16 -15.38 -15.33
N LYS A 88 -13.42 -14.49 -14.38
CA LYS A 88 -13.21 -13.03 -14.50
C LYS A 88 -12.00 -12.54 -13.70
N ALA A 89 -11.46 -13.35 -12.79
CA ALA A 89 -10.41 -12.96 -11.88
C ALA A 89 -9.09 -12.77 -12.64
N MET A 90 -8.55 -11.55 -12.68
CA MET A 90 -7.30 -11.22 -13.39
C MET A 90 -6.09 -11.14 -12.50
N ALA A 91 -6.25 -10.54 -11.33
CA ALA A 91 -5.13 -10.30 -10.45
C ALA A 91 -5.55 -10.16 -9.00
N ILE A 92 -4.62 -10.40 -8.10
CA ILE A 92 -4.75 -10.06 -6.69
C ILE A 92 -3.51 -9.35 -6.18
N THR A 93 -3.71 -8.28 -5.42
CA THR A 93 -2.66 -7.55 -4.72
C THR A 93 -2.75 -7.82 -3.23
N THR A 94 -1.67 -8.30 -2.64
CA THR A 94 -1.57 -8.57 -1.20
C THR A 94 -0.39 -7.85 -0.58
N ASP A 95 -0.30 -7.83 0.75
CA ASP A 95 0.92 -7.39 1.43
C ASP A 95 2.11 -8.33 1.14
N ASN A 96 3.28 -7.97 1.69
CA ASN A 96 4.52 -8.72 1.51
C ASN A 96 4.82 -9.70 2.65
N GLU A 97 3.84 -10.00 3.51
CA GLU A 97 4.03 -11.01 4.54
C GLU A 97 4.23 -12.38 3.87
N SER A 98 5.10 -13.20 4.44
CA SER A 98 5.52 -14.48 3.87
C SER A 98 4.34 -15.40 3.52
N ALA A 99 3.32 -15.48 4.36
CA ALA A 99 2.13 -16.27 4.12
C ALA A 99 1.26 -15.68 2.99
N MET A 100 1.18 -14.36 2.85
CA MET A 100 0.44 -13.72 1.76
C MET A 100 1.14 -13.92 0.40
N LEU A 101 2.47 -13.94 0.38
CA LEU A 101 3.21 -14.31 -0.83
C LEU A 101 2.94 -15.75 -1.26
N VAL A 102 2.95 -16.70 -0.31
CA VAL A 102 2.58 -18.10 -0.58
C VAL A 102 1.13 -18.22 -1.03
N CYS A 103 0.22 -17.42 -0.45
CA CYS A 103 -1.18 -17.37 -0.86
C CYS A 103 -1.34 -16.94 -2.31
N GLY A 104 -0.71 -15.82 -2.69
CA GLY A 104 -0.76 -15.30 -4.06
C GLY A 104 -0.20 -16.27 -5.09
N GLN A 105 0.95 -16.90 -4.80
CA GLN A 105 1.54 -17.94 -5.65
C GLN A 105 0.59 -19.13 -5.82
N LYS A 106 -0.03 -19.58 -4.73
CA LYS A 106 -0.94 -20.72 -4.76
C LYS A 106 -2.18 -20.44 -5.60
N LEU A 107 -2.74 -19.23 -5.50
CA LEU A 107 -3.88 -18.79 -6.31
C LEU A 107 -3.53 -18.75 -7.80
N ALA A 108 -2.36 -18.20 -8.15
CA ALA A 108 -1.89 -18.19 -9.53
C ALA A 108 -1.77 -19.61 -10.11
N GLU A 109 -1.13 -20.53 -9.39
CA GLU A 109 -1.00 -21.93 -9.81
C GLU A 109 -2.36 -22.65 -9.96
N GLU A 110 -3.32 -22.36 -9.09
CA GLU A 110 -4.65 -22.99 -9.14
C GLU A 110 -5.46 -22.49 -10.33
N PHE A 111 -5.46 -21.18 -10.58
CA PHE A 111 -6.24 -20.58 -11.63
C PHE A 111 -5.63 -20.76 -13.02
N GLU A 112 -4.31 -20.82 -13.15
CA GLU A 112 -3.66 -21.25 -14.39
C GLU A 112 -4.02 -22.70 -14.77
N ARG A 113 -4.25 -23.58 -13.79
CA ARG A 113 -4.70 -24.96 -14.04
C ARG A 113 -6.16 -25.06 -14.43
N GLU A 114 -7.00 -24.15 -13.95
CA GLU A 114 -8.44 -24.16 -14.22
C GLU A 114 -8.79 -23.41 -15.52
N MET A 115 -7.92 -22.50 -15.99
CA MET A 115 -8.18 -21.65 -17.15
C MET A 115 -7.13 -21.87 -18.27
N ASP A 116 -7.55 -22.54 -19.36
CA ASP A 116 -6.69 -22.94 -20.49
C ASP A 116 -6.03 -21.78 -21.28
N ASP A 117 -6.46 -20.51 -21.11
CA ASP A 117 -6.00 -19.36 -21.91
C ASP A 117 -5.91 -18.04 -21.12
N PHE A 118 -5.75 -18.12 -19.79
CA PHE A 118 -5.81 -16.92 -18.95
C PHE A 118 -4.84 -16.99 -17.76
N SER A 119 -3.95 -15.98 -17.63
CA SER A 119 -3.03 -15.88 -16.50
C SER A 119 -3.62 -15.05 -15.36
N PHE A 120 -3.65 -15.63 -14.17
CA PHE A 120 -3.95 -14.91 -12.94
C PHE A 120 -2.65 -14.42 -12.30
N ASN A 121 -2.56 -13.12 -12.02
CA ASN A 121 -1.31 -12.51 -11.56
C ASN A 121 -1.38 -12.10 -10.09
N HIS A 122 -0.33 -12.41 -9.34
CA HIS A 122 -0.15 -11.92 -7.98
C HIS A 122 0.78 -10.71 -7.96
N TYR A 123 0.33 -9.62 -7.35
CA TYR A 123 1.11 -8.41 -7.15
C TYR A 123 1.37 -8.15 -5.67
N ARG A 124 2.54 -7.57 -5.40
CA ARG A 124 2.98 -7.13 -4.09
C ARG A 124 2.53 -5.71 -3.84
N CYS A 125 2.01 -5.43 -2.65
CA CYS A 125 1.56 -4.10 -2.26
C CYS A 125 2.72 -3.09 -2.31
N SER A 126 2.63 -2.12 -3.21
CA SER A 126 3.65 -1.08 -3.40
C SER A 126 3.84 -0.20 -2.16
N ALA A 127 2.77 0.09 -1.42
CA ALA A 127 2.85 0.83 -0.16
C ALA A 127 3.67 0.07 0.90
N HIS A 128 3.54 -1.27 0.93
CA HIS A 128 4.35 -2.11 1.81
C HIS A 128 5.82 -2.17 1.33
N ILE A 129 6.06 -2.27 0.03
CA ILE A 129 7.42 -2.20 -0.53
C ILE A 129 8.10 -0.87 -0.14
N LEU A 130 7.39 0.25 -0.29
CA LEU A 130 7.89 1.56 0.12
C LEU A 130 8.18 1.60 1.63
N ASN A 131 7.29 1.08 2.47
CA ASN A 131 7.51 0.99 3.91
C ASN A 131 8.78 0.22 4.25
N LEU A 132 9.03 -0.93 3.60
CA LEU A 132 10.26 -1.70 3.78
C LEU A 132 11.51 -0.91 3.35
N ALA A 133 11.45 -0.25 2.19
CA ALA A 133 12.57 0.55 1.68
C ALA A 133 12.92 1.71 2.63
N VAL A 134 11.91 2.44 3.13
CA VAL A 134 12.12 3.54 4.07
C VAL A 134 12.67 3.02 5.39
N LYS A 135 12.14 1.93 5.94
CA LYS A 135 12.67 1.32 7.17
C LYS A 135 14.12 0.92 7.05
N GLN A 136 14.51 0.29 5.94
CA GLN A 136 15.90 -0.06 5.68
C GLN A 136 16.81 1.17 5.66
N GLY A 137 16.33 2.31 5.16
CA GLY A 137 17.05 3.59 5.23
C GLY A 137 17.10 4.18 6.65
N MET A 138 16.03 4.01 7.44
CA MET A 138 15.96 4.50 8.83
C MET A 138 16.89 3.75 9.79
N GLU A 139 17.30 2.51 9.47
CA GLU A 139 18.29 1.76 10.26
C GLU A 139 19.61 2.53 10.46
N ILE A 140 19.94 3.44 9.54
CA ILE A 140 21.13 4.31 9.63
C ILE A 140 21.07 5.24 10.85
N ILE A 141 19.87 5.62 11.30
CA ILE A 141 19.60 6.58 12.38
C ILE A 141 18.71 5.98 13.48
N ASP A 142 18.67 4.65 13.59
CA ASP A 142 17.75 3.96 14.51
C ASP A 142 17.99 4.34 15.97
N LYS A 143 19.27 4.58 16.34
CA LYS A 143 19.62 5.05 17.69
C LYS A 143 18.97 6.40 18.01
N GLU A 144 19.07 7.36 17.11
CA GLU A 144 18.48 8.68 17.25
C GLU A 144 16.95 8.60 17.32
N ILE A 145 16.33 7.77 16.47
CA ILE A 145 14.89 7.52 16.51
C ILE A 145 14.49 6.93 17.87
N LEU A 146 15.25 5.97 18.40
CA LEU A 146 14.99 5.35 19.70
C LEU A 146 15.08 6.38 20.85
N ASP A 147 16.02 7.30 20.79
CA ASP A 147 16.16 8.37 21.78
C ASP A 147 15.00 9.38 21.69
N VAL A 148 14.54 9.70 20.49
CA VAL A 148 13.31 10.50 20.28
C VAL A 148 12.09 9.78 20.85
N ARG A 149 11.93 8.46 20.62
CA ARG A 149 10.83 7.68 21.21
C ARG A 149 10.83 7.76 22.73
N LYS A 150 11.99 7.60 23.37
CA LYS A 150 12.13 7.70 24.84
C LYS A 150 11.73 9.09 25.32
N LEU A 151 12.18 10.14 24.64
CA LEU A 151 11.83 11.52 24.97
C LEU A 151 10.31 11.75 24.85
N MET A 152 9.72 11.40 23.70
CA MET A 152 8.30 11.56 23.45
C MET A 152 7.45 10.77 24.45
N ALA A 153 7.80 9.51 24.71
CA ALA A 153 7.11 8.66 25.69
C ALA A 153 7.13 9.28 27.08
N LYS A 154 8.28 9.81 27.50
CA LYS A 154 8.45 10.41 28.81
C LYS A 154 7.61 11.68 28.99
N ILE A 155 7.56 12.55 27.97
CA ILE A 155 6.74 13.76 28.03
C ILE A 155 5.26 13.37 27.97
N LYS A 156 4.86 12.51 27.02
CA LYS A 156 3.49 12.04 26.82
C LYS A 156 2.87 11.46 28.10
N ASN A 157 3.67 10.72 28.88
CA ASN A 157 3.22 10.03 30.09
C ASN A 157 3.29 10.91 31.37
N SER A 158 3.69 12.18 31.26
CA SER A 158 3.75 13.11 32.39
C SER A 158 2.87 14.33 32.11
N VAL A 159 1.82 14.49 32.91
CA VAL A 159 0.91 15.65 32.84
C VAL A 159 1.71 16.95 33.04
N LEU A 160 2.60 16.98 34.03
CA LEU A 160 3.45 18.13 34.33
C LEU A 160 4.33 18.51 33.13
N LEU A 161 4.99 17.54 32.49
CA LEU A 161 5.85 17.83 31.33
C LEU A 161 5.03 18.27 30.11
N CYS A 162 3.85 17.71 29.90
CA CYS A 162 2.94 18.14 28.84
C CYS A 162 2.46 19.59 29.04
N ASP A 163 2.08 19.96 30.26
CA ASP A 163 1.60 21.30 30.57
C ASP A 163 2.74 22.33 30.47
N ASP A 164 3.92 22.01 31.01
CA ASP A 164 5.11 22.84 30.87
C ASP A 164 5.52 23.03 29.40
N LEU A 165 5.50 21.95 28.60
CA LEU A 165 5.80 22.05 27.17
C LEU A 165 4.78 22.95 26.45
N ARG A 166 3.50 22.86 26.81
CA ARG A 166 2.45 23.71 26.24
C ARG A 166 2.70 25.19 26.53
N GLU A 167 3.04 25.52 27.77
CA GLU A 167 3.38 26.90 28.17
C GLU A 167 4.60 27.43 27.41
N LEU A 168 5.65 26.61 27.28
CA LEU A 168 6.86 26.95 26.54
C LEU A 168 6.58 27.16 25.05
N CYS A 169 5.75 26.32 24.43
CA CYS A 169 5.31 26.54 23.04
C CYS A 169 4.56 27.88 22.89
N ILE A 170 3.66 28.23 23.81
CA ILE A 170 2.94 29.51 23.78
C ILE A 170 3.91 30.70 23.90
N MET A 171 4.90 30.60 24.81
CA MET A 171 5.91 31.64 25.01
C MET A 171 6.75 31.88 23.75
N GLU A 172 7.16 30.80 23.09
CA GLU A 172 7.92 30.83 21.83
C GLU A 172 7.05 31.07 20.59
N LYS A 173 5.74 31.29 20.75
CA LYS A 173 4.76 31.45 19.67
C LYS A 173 4.73 30.27 18.68
N LEU A 174 4.93 29.06 19.19
CA LEU A 174 4.85 27.80 18.47
C LEU A 174 3.47 27.15 18.68
N GLU A 175 3.01 26.38 17.69
CA GLU A 175 1.85 25.50 17.87
C GLU A 175 2.22 24.35 18.80
N TYR A 176 1.41 24.14 19.86
CA TYR A 176 1.59 22.98 20.73
C TYR A 176 1.04 21.72 20.05
N LEU A 177 1.92 20.78 19.77
CA LEU A 177 1.58 19.47 19.24
C LEU A 177 1.77 18.44 20.35
N ARG A 178 0.69 17.75 20.74
CA ARG A 178 0.80 16.73 21.80
C ARG A 178 1.83 15.66 21.41
N PRO A 179 2.82 15.35 22.27
CA PRO A 179 3.79 14.30 22.02
C PRO A 179 3.12 12.94 21.78
N GLU A 180 3.58 12.25 20.75
CA GLU A 180 3.10 10.94 20.32
C GLU A 180 4.30 10.02 20.06
N ILE A 181 4.07 8.72 20.23
CA ILE A 181 5.06 7.68 19.93
C ILE A 181 4.67 7.10 18.57
N ASP A 182 5.66 6.87 17.72
CA ASP A 182 5.45 6.23 16.43
C ASP A 182 4.98 4.78 16.56
N VAL A 183 4.37 4.29 15.50
CA VAL A 183 4.11 2.86 15.28
C VAL A 183 5.28 2.36 14.45
N GLU A 184 6.23 1.67 15.09
CA GLU A 184 7.48 1.20 14.47
C GLU A 184 7.27 0.43 13.15
N THR A 185 6.12 -0.25 13.01
CA THR A 185 5.79 -0.98 11.80
C THR A 185 5.39 -0.09 10.61
N ARG A 186 5.16 1.21 10.81
CA ARG A 186 4.65 2.18 9.82
C ARG A 186 5.55 3.42 9.74
N TRP A 187 6.36 3.51 8.68
CA TRP A 187 7.35 4.59 8.51
C TRP A 187 6.80 6.02 8.60
N ASN A 188 5.58 6.24 8.11
CA ASN A 188 4.94 7.55 8.14
C ASN A 188 4.66 8.03 9.57
N SER A 189 4.41 7.12 10.51
CA SER A 189 4.24 7.48 11.92
C SER A 189 5.54 7.97 12.56
N THR A 190 6.68 7.36 12.22
CA THR A 190 8.02 7.82 12.62
C THR A 190 8.29 9.19 12.02
N TYR A 191 7.99 9.39 10.73
CA TYR A 191 8.09 10.69 10.08
C TYR A 191 7.28 11.77 10.80
N TYR A 192 6.01 11.52 11.13
CA TYR A 192 5.17 12.48 11.85
C TYR A 192 5.70 12.80 13.26
N MET A 193 6.19 11.79 13.98
CA MET A 193 6.82 12.00 15.30
C MET A 193 8.04 12.93 15.19
N LEU A 194 8.89 12.73 14.18
CA LEU A 194 10.07 13.58 13.93
C LEU A 194 9.67 15.00 13.49
N CYS A 195 8.65 15.15 12.65
CA CYS A 195 8.13 16.47 12.28
C CYS A 195 7.58 17.24 13.50
N LYS A 196 6.84 16.56 14.40
CA LYS A 196 6.36 17.16 15.66
C LYS A 196 7.52 17.60 16.55
N LEU A 197 8.55 16.75 16.70
CA LEU A 197 9.76 17.07 17.45
C LEU A 197 10.42 18.34 16.89
N GLN A 198 10.60 18.41 15.57
CA GLN A 198 11.25 19.53 14.89
C GLN A 198 10.47 20.84 15.07
N GLN A 199 9.14 20.81 14.95
CA GLN A 199 8.30 21.99 15.13
C GLN A 199 8.34 22.55 16.56
N MET A 200 8.57 21.68 17.56
CA MET A 200 8.67 22.06 18.97
C MET A 200 10.11 22.12 19.48
N GLU A 201 11.11 22.11 18.61
CA GLU A 201 12.53 21.94 18.98
C GLU A 201 12.98 22.96 20.04
N THR A 202 12.63 24.24 19.86
CA THR A 202 13.00 25.32 20.79
C THR A 202 12.37 25.10 22.17
N ALA A 203 11.06 24.83 22.22
CA ALA A 203 10.35 24.59 23.47
C ALA A 203 10.84 23.31 24.18
N LEU A 204 11.19 22.26 23.44
CA LEU A 204 11.75 21.02 23.97
C LEU A 204 13.14 21.23 24.60
N LYS A 205 13.99 22.07 23.99
CA LYS A 205 15.28 22.47 24.58
C LYS A 205 15.08 23.22 25.90
N MET A 206 14.13 24.16 25.94
CA MET A 206 13.80 24.90 27.17
C MET A 206 13.22 23.98 28.24
N LEU A 207 12.40 23.00 27.86
CA LEU A 207 11.85 21.99 28.76
C LEU A 207 12.97 21.14 29.37
N ALA A 208 13.96 20.74 28.57
CA ALA A 208 15.12 19.98 29.04
C ALA A 208 15.95 20.78 30.07
N ILE A 209 16.14 22.09 29.84
CA ILE A 209 16.81 22.99 30.80
C ILE A 209 16.00 23.13 32.09
N LYS A 210 14.68 23.38 31.97
CA LYS A 210 13.76 23.51 33.12
C LYS A 210 13.77 22.26 34.02
N HIS A 211 14.02 21.09 33.43
CA HIS A 211 13.97 19.78 34.09
C HIS A 211 15.31 19.05 34.03
N GLU A 212 16.43 19.77 34.13
CA GLU A 212 17.81 19.28 33.94
C GLU A 212 18.12 17.95 34.68
N GLY A 213 17.61 17.76 35.91
CA GLY A 213 17.79 16.53 36.70
C GLY A 213 16.97 15.31 36.21
N THR A 214 16.02 15.54 35.30
CA THR A 214 15.13 14.50 34.77
C THR A 214 15.67 13.93 33.46
N PHE A 215 16.26 14.75 32.57
CA PHE A 215 16.53 14.38 31.16
C PHE A 215 17.96 13.93 30.82
N LEU A 216 18.95 14.11 31.70
CA LEU A 216 20.35 13.78 31.40
C LEU A 216 20.81 12.43 32.01
N PRO A 217 21.35 11.49 31.20
CA PRO A 217 22.35 10.52 31.64
C PRO A 217 23.77 11.14 31.56
N LYS A 218 24.69 10.68 32.43
CA LYS A 218 26.10 11.12 32.48
C LYS A 218 26.79 11.02 31.11
N GLU A 219 27.58 12.06 30.81
CA GLU A 219 28.23 12.39 29.55
C GLU A 219 28.95 11.24 28.82
N ASN A 220 28.89 11.29 27.48
CA ASN A 220 30.06 11.12 26.61
C ASN A 220 29.75 11.76 25.24
N THR A 221 30.21 13.00 25.07
CA THR A 221 30.14 13.78 23.84
C THR A 221 31.16 13.29 22.81
N THR A 222 30.68 12.80 21.67
CA THR A 222 31.48 12.82 20.43
C THR A 222 30.68 13.57 19.37
N SER A 223 31.28 14.67 18.92
CA SER A 223 30.71 15.68 18.03
C SER A 223 30.19 15.09 16.71
N SER A 224 28.88 15.19 16.47
CA SER A 224 28.17 14.80 15.24
C SER A 224 28.59 15.59 13.98
N ARG A 225 29.59 16.47 14.09
CA ARG A 225 30.05 17.34 13.00
C ARG A 225 31.12 16.69 12.10
N GLU A 226 31.75 15.61 12.55
CA GLU A 226 32.78 14.87 11.77
C GLU A 226 32.20 13.72 10.93
N TYR A 227 31.03 13.19 11.30
CA TYR A 227 30.40 12.06 10.59
C TYR A 227 29.89 12.45 9.18
N PHE A 228 29.36 13.67 9.04
CA PHE A 228 28.82 14.16 7.75
C PHE A 228 29.89 14.48 6.69
N HIS A 229 31.17 14.58 7.07
CA HIS A 229 32.23 14.90 6.12
C HIS A 229 32.84 13.65 5.43
N GLN A 230 32.50 12.43 5.87
CA GLN A 230 33.04 11.19 5.30
C GLN A 230 32.18 10.57 4.19
N LEU A 231 30.93 10.99 4.02
CA LEU A 231 30.02 10.42 3.01
C LEU A 231 30.12 11.08 1.61
N LYS A 232 30.95 12.13 1.45
CA LYS A 232 31.06 12.89 0.19
C LYS A 232 32.28 12.56 -0.69
N LYS A 233 32.90 11.39 -0.50
CA LYS A 233 33.92 10.84 -1.42
C LYS A 233 33.69 9.36 -1.70
N ARG A 234 32.65 9.05 -2.48
CA ARG A 234 32.60 7.85 -3.33
C ARG A 234 31.48 8.00 -4.35
N ARG A 235 31.83 8.59 -5.49
CA ARG A 235 31.28 8.37 -6.84
C ARG A 235 31.87 9.45 -7.76
N LEU A 236 32.97 9.12 -8.44
CA LEU A 236 33.38 9.77 -9.67
C LEU A 236 34.33 8.84 -10.45
N GLY A 237 34.09 8.75 -11.76
CA GLY A 237 34.62 7.80 -12.75
C GLY A 237 33.46 6.97 -13.32
N ASP A 238 32.70 7.39 -14.34
CA ASP A 238 33.04 7.91 -15.69
C ASP A 238 33.98 6.94 -16.45
N GLN A 239 33.75 6.48 -17.69
CA GLN A 239 32.79 6.83 -18.74
C GLN A 239 32.91 5.81 -19.92
N THR A 240 31.78 5.52 -20.60
CA THR A 240 31.55 5.31 -22.06
C THR A 240 32.31 4.32 -22.99
N SER A 241 31.53 3.61 -23.84
CA SER A 241 31.51 3.60 -25.35
C SER A 241 31.31 2.18 -25.91
N GLN A 242 30.70 1.86 -27.06
CA GLN A 242 29.90 2.51 -28.12
C GLN A 242 29.32 1.35 -28.98
N VAL A 243 28.10 1.55 -29.50
CA VAL A 243 27.50 1.19 -30.81
C VAL A 243 27.76 -0.18 -31.48
N ALA A 244 26.67 -0.86 -31.87
CA ALA A 244 26.47 -1.41 -33.22
C ALA A 244 24.96 -1.63 -33.52
N GLU A 245 24.47 -0.97 -34.56
CA GLU A 245 23.21 -1.26 -35.26
C GLU A 245 23.39 -2.50 -36.13
N GLU A 246 22.44 -3.43 -36.09
CA GLU A 246 22.22 -4.36 -37.19
C GLU A 246 20.73 -4.42 -37.54
N THR A 247 20.47 -3.97 -38.76
CA THR A 247 19.19 -4.04 -39.46
C THR A 247 19.04 -5.43 -40.03
N THR A 248 17.99 -6.17 -39.68
CA THR A 248 17.57 -7.32 -40.49
C THR A 248 16.05 -7.41 -40.59
N GLN A 249 15.62 -7.61 -41.82
CA GLN A 249 14.30 -7.44 -42.38
C GLN A 249 13.28 -8.47 -41.87
N THR A 250 12.03 -8.02 -41.84
CA THR A 250 10.77 -8.77 -41.74
C THR A 250 10.64 -9.83 -42.83
N PRO A 251 9.86 -10.89 -42.57
CA PRO A 251 8.85 -11.35 -43.52
C PRO A 251 7.46 -11.00 -42.99
N ALA A 252 6.74 -10.23 -43.80
CA ALA A 252 5.35 -9.87 -43.56
C ALA A 252 4.44 -11.12 -43.52
N SER A 253 3.74 -11.31 -42.40
CA SER A 253 2.42 -11.93 -42.39
C SER A 253 1.46 -10.90 -41.83
N SER A 254 0.70 -10.25 -42.70
CA SER A 254 -0.36 -9.32 -42.30
C SER A 254 -1.49 -10.11 -41.62
N SER A 255 -1.37 -10.35 -40.31
CA SER A 255 -2.54 -10.67 -39.50
C SER A 255 -3.15 -9.33 -39.08
N THR A 256 -4.42 -9.16 -39.42
CA THR A 256 -5.25 -8.01 -39.02
C THR A 256 -5.35 -7.83 -37.51
N ASP A 257 -4.91 -8.83 -36.73
CA ASP A 257 -5.11 -8.94 -35.29
C ASP A 257 -4.25 -7.96 -34.47
N PHE A 258 -3.09 -7.52 -35.01
CA PHE A 258 -2.17 -6.61 -34.30
C PHE A 258 -2.21 -5.16 -34.80
N ALA A 259 -3.05 -4.85 -35.79
CA ALA A 259 -3.09 -3.50 -36.38
C ALA A 259 -3.46 -2.40 -35.37
N GLU A 260 -4.27 -2.74 -34.35
CA GLU A 260 -4.66 -1.81 -33.29
C GLU A 260 -3.48 -1.46 -32.38
N ILE A 261 -2.71 -2.47 -31.93
CA ILE A 261 -1.53 -2.26 -31.07
C ILE A 261 -0.41 -1.57 -31.81
N GLU A 262 -0.17 -1.89 -33.08
CA GLU A 262 0.83 -1.20 -33.90
C GLU A 262 0.53 0.29 -34.04
N ARG A 263 -0.75 0.64 -34.25
CA ARG A 263 -1.18 2.04 -34.32
C ARG A 263 -1.00 2.77 -33.00
N TYR A 264 -1.37 2.13 -31.88
CA TYR A 264 -1.19 2.70 -30.54
C TYR A 264 0.30 2.94 -30.24
N LEU A 265 1.16 1.97 -30.51
CA LEU A 265 2.61 2.07 -30.27
C LEU A 265 3.31 3.11 -31.16
N ALA A 266 2.71 3.48 -32.29
CA ALA A 266 3.21 4.53 -33.16
C ALA A 266 2.85 5.95 -32.69
N LEU A 267 1.97 6.11 -31.69
CA LEU A 267 1.62 7.40 -31.13
C LEU A 267 2.78 7.98 -30.28
N PRO A 268 2.92 9.31 -30.22
CA PRO A 268 3.84 9.94 -29.29
C PRO A 268 3.43 9.63 -27.84
N CYS A 269 4.41 9.30 -27.00
CA CYS A 269 4.21 9.10 -25.57
C CYS A 269 4.08 10.47 -24.86
N ASP A 270 2.98 10.68 -24.13
CA ASP A 270 2.79 11.83 -23.26
C ASP A 270 2.81 11.37 -21.79
N GLU A 271 3.76 11.88 -21.02
CA GLU A 271 3.96 11.51 -19.62
C GLU A 271 2.95 12.16 -18.66
N ASN A 272 2.20 13.18 -19.10
CA ASN A 272 1.30 13.96 -18.24
C ASN A 272 -0.19 13.62 -18.46
N VAL A 273 -0.47 12.37 -18.78
CA VAL A 273 -1.82 11.91 -19.13
C VAL A 273 -2.44 11.07 -18.02
N GLU A 274 -3.69 11.38 -17.67
CA GLU A 274 -4.50 10.50 -16.85
C GLU A 274 -4.96 9.29 -17.69
N ALA A 275 -4.33 8.14 -17.45
CA ALA A 275 -4.48 6.95 -18.30
C ALA A 275 -5.94 6.53 -18.53
N LEU A 276 -6.77 6.56 -17.48
CA LEU A 276 -8.17 6.13 -17.58
C LEU A 276 -9.00 7.06 -18.49
N LEU A 277 -8.81 8.37 -18.36
CA LEU A 277 -9.48 9.35 -19.22
C LEU A 277 -8.99 9.27 -20.66
N TRP A 278 -7.70 8.99 -20.87
CA TRP A 278 -7.15 8.80 -22.19
C TRP A 278 -7.79 7.62 -22.90
N TRP A 279 -7.86 6.45 -22.24
CA TRP A 279 -8.52 5.28 -22.80
C TRP A 279 -10.03 5.48 -23.00
N GLN A 280 -10.68 6.25 -22.13
CA GLN A 280 -12.08 6.66 -22.34
C GLN A 280 -12.24 7.45 -23.64
N ALA A 281 -11.41 8.48 -23.84
CA ALA A 281 -11.47 9.35 -25.00
C ALA A 281 -11.16 8.62 -26.32
N HIS A 282 -10.26 7.64 -26.30
CA HIS A 282 -9.82 6.89 -27.47
C HIS A 282 -10.47 5.51 -27.61
N SER A 283 -11.52 5.21 -26.82
CA SER A 283 -12.20 3.90 -26.82
C SER A 283 -12.82 3.52 -28.17
N LEU A 284 -13.20 4.50 -28.99
CA LEU A 284 -13.69 4.26 -30.36
C LEU A 284 -12.55 4.04 -31.36
N GLU A 285 -11.37 4.62 -31.11
CA GLU A 285 -10.19 4.46 -31.97
C GLU A 285 -9.48 3.13 -31.71
N PHE A 286 -9.46 2.71 -30.44
CA PHE A 286 -8.84 1.49 -29.94
C PHE A 286 -9.88 0.62 -29.19
N PRO A 287 -10.81 -0.04 -29.90
CA PRO A 287 -11.91 -0.76 -29.29
C PRO A 287 -11.49 -2.02 -28.51
N VAL A 288 -10.41 -2.70 -28.88
CA VAL A 288 -9.93 -3.89 -28.16
C VAL A 288 -9.01 -3.49 -27.01
N LEU A 289 -8.05 -2.61 -27.27
CA LEU A 289 -7.09 -2.17 -26.26
C LEU A 289 -7.76 -1.35 -25.15
N SER A 290 -8.80 -0.59 -25.45
CA SER A 290 -9.55 0.13 -24.41
C SER A 290 -10.28 -0.81 -23.45
N LEU A 291 -10.72 -1.99 -23.91
CA LEU A 291 -11.27 -3.04 -23.04
C LEU A 291 -10.17 -3.68 -22.19
N MET A 292 -9.03 -4.01 -22.80
CA MET A 292 -7.87 -4.51 -22.05
C MET A 292 -7.40 -3.49 -21.00
N ALA A 293 -7.39 -2.20 -21.35
CA ALA A 293 -7.01 -1.13 -20.44
C ALA A 293 -7.95 -1.05 -19.23
N LYS A 294 -9.25 -1.28 -19.39
CA LYS A 294 -10.18 -1.38 -18.24
C LYS A 294 -9.81 -2.51 -17.29
N ASP A 295 -9.37 -3.63 -17.83
CA ASP A 295 -8.98 -4.77 -17.01
C ASP A 295 -7.67 -4.49 -16.24
N TYR A 296 -6.65 -3.97 -16.93
CA TYR A 296 -5.34 -3.67 -16.32
C TYR A 296 -5.37 -2.48 -15.36
N LEU A 297 -6.07 -1.39 -15.71
CA LEU A 297 -6.16 -0.18 -14.86
C LEU A 297 -7.03 -0.39 -13.62
N ALA A 298 -7.81 -1.48 -13.56
CA ALA A 298 -8.52 -1.85 -12.35
C ALA A 298 -7.59 -2.46 -11.28
N ILE A 299 -6.41 -2.96 -11.67
CA ILE A 299 -5.46 -3.61 -10.76
C ILE A 299 -4.89 -2.58 -9.79
N GLN A 300 -5.20 -2.76 -8.50
CA GLN A 300 -4.70 -1.87 -7.46
C GLN A 300 -3.24 -2.14 -7.15
N SER A 301 -2.43 -1.09 -7.12
CA SER A 301 -1.01 -1.18 -6.72
C SER A 301 -0.83 -1.35 -5.21
N THR A 302 -1.88 -1.13 -4.41
CA THR A 302 -1.86 -1.24 -2.96
C THR A 302 -3.01 -2.09 -2.47
N SER A 303 -2.80 -2.85 -1.39
CA SER A 303 -3.85 -3.56 -0.66
C SER A 303 -4.58 -2.65 0.36
N VAL A 304 -4.42 -1.33 0.30
CA VAL A 304 -4.84 -0.39 1.37
C VAL A 304 -6.37 -0.21 1.44
N ALA A 305 -7.12 -0.54 0.38
CA ALA A 305 -8.58 -0.37 0.36
C ALA A 305 -9.28 -1.12 1.51
N CYS A 306 -8.81 -2.32 1.89
CA CYS A 306 -9.31 -3.00 3.08
C CYS A 306 -8.86 -2.33 4.39
N GLU A 307 -7.60 -1.91 4.52
CA GLU A 307 -7.13 -1.20 5.73
C GLU A 307 -7.93 0.09 6.01
N GLN A 308 -8.26 0.87 4.97
CA GLN A 308 -9.02 2.10 5.11
C GLN A 308 -10.50 1.86 5.44
N ALA A 309 -11.16 0.92 4.74
CA ALA A 309 -12.54 0.55 5.03
C ALA A 309 -12.73 0.14 6.51
N PHE A 310 -11.74 -0.58 7.06
CA PHE A 310 -11.79 -1.03 8.46
C PHE A 310 -11.19 -0.05 9.47
N SER A 311 -10.28 0.85 9.08
CA SER A 311 -9.87 1.98 9.93
C SER A 311 -11.05 2.94 10.19
N VAL A 312 -11.88 3.15 9.18
CA VAL A 312 -13.15 3.90 9.30
C VAL A 312 -14.15 3.13 10.19
N ALA A 313 -14.24 1.80 10.05
CA ALA A 313 -15.10 0.97 10.91
C ALA A 313 -14.63 0.93 12.38
N GLY A 314 -13.31 0.87 12.64
CA GLY A 314 -12.71 0.92 13.97
C GLY A 314 -12.99 2.23 14.71
N ASN A 315 -13.02 3.36 13.99
CA ASN A 315 -13.43 4.66 14.52
C ASN A 315 -14.94 4.75 14.82
N THR A 316 -15.75 3.85 14.25
CA THR A 316 -17.20 3.82 14.46
C THR A 316 -17.56 3.00 15.71
N ILE A 317 -16.81 1.93 15.99
CA ILE A 317 -17.05 1.04 17.15
C ILE A 317 -16.49 1.62 18.46
N THR A 318 -15.53 2.54 18.40
CA THR A 318 -14.92 3.18 19.59
C THR A 318 -15.71 4.37 20.15
N LYS A 319 -16.87 4.72 19.58
CA LYS A 319 -17.81 5.67 20.18
C LYS A 319 -18.83 4.96 21.07
N THR A 320 -18.38 4.49 22.22
CA THR A 320 -19.24 4.18 23.38
C THR A 320 -18.51 4.59 24.65
#